data_AF-A0A2M7UV15-F1
#
_entry.id   AF-A0A2M7UV15-F1
#
_cell.length_a   1.000
_cell.length_b   1.000
_cell.length_c   1.000
_cell.angle_alpha   90.00
_cell.angle_beta   90.00
_cell.angle_gamma   90.00
#
_symmetry.space_group_name_H-M   'P 1'
#
loop_
_entity.id
_entity.type
_entity.pdbx_description
1 polymer ?
#
loop_
_entity_poly.entity_id
_entity_poly.type
_entity_poly.pdbx_seq_one_letter_code
_entity_poly.pdbx_strand_id
1 'polypeptide(L)'
;MENGQITKEKIKKIMEIPGKVRGTVFQTDAEYIRAKKGEEGLARVKEELKKIDCPIDYENIKATGWYPIGLRLVSLLAIQKVFDFGAKDIEEMGNAAPKYSFIVKSLLKYFLSFPKTYKEAPNYWRKHYTVGILEGANYNLKEKYYTLHLKGFKIHPVLCAYLGGYFIRIGQFVLKGSDFQVKETKCMFRDDPYHEFVVRWK
;
A
#
# COMPACT_ATOMS: atom_id res chain seq x y z
N MET A 1 16.59 10.83 4.03
CA MET A 1 15.47 10.19 4.74
C MET A 1 16.03 9.82 6.08
N GLU A 2 15.48 10.33 7.19
CA GLU A 2 16.01 10.01 8.52
C GLU A 2 16.04 8.49 8.69
N ASN A 3 17.22 7.94 9.00
CA ASN A 3 17.43 6.55 9.42
C ASN A 3 16.82 6.34 10.82
N GLY A 4 15.54 6.69 10.97
CA GLY A 4 14.84 6.85 12.22
C GLY A 4 14.48 5.49 12.77
N GLN A 5 15.34 4.98 13.65
CA GLN A 5 15.06 3.81 14.47
C GLN A 5 13.62 3.89 15.02
N ILE A 6 12.86 2.82 14.81
CA ILE A 6 11.52 2.69 15.37
C ILE A 6 11.70 2.43 16.88
N THR A 7 11.47 3.45 17.70
CA THR A 7 11.45 3.28 19.16
C THR A 7 10.06 2.87 19.65
N LYS A 8 9.99 2.31 20.87
CA LYS A 8 8.70 1.94 21.50
C LYS A 8 7.77 3.15 21.65
N GLU A 9 8.30 4.32 21.98
CA GLU A 9 7.52 5.56 22.09
C GLU A 9 6.95 6.00 20.74
N LYS A 10 7.73 5.85 19.67
CA LYS A 10 7.28 6.16 18.31
C LYS A 10 6.15 5.22 17.89
N ILE A 11 6.23 3.95 18.27
CA ILE A 11 5.15 2.97 17.99
C ILE A 11 3.88 3.33 18.73
N LYS A 12 3.96 3.69 20.02
CA LYS A 12 2.78 4.09 20.78
C LYS A 12 2.02 5.23 20.08
N LYS A 13 2.75 6.26 19.64
CA LYS A 13 2.18 7.37 18.84
C LYS A 13 1.62 6.91 17.49
N ILE A 14 2.30 5.99 16.80
CA ILE A 14 1.81 5.42 15.53
C ILE A 14 0.50 4.65 15.74
N MET A 15 0.38 3.90 16.84
CA MET A 15 -0.81 3.10 17.15
C MET A 15 -2.03 3.95 17.51
N GLU A 16 -1.83 5.21 17.90
CA GLU A 16 -2.88 6.20 18.16
C GLU A 16 -3.46 6.81 16.86
N ILE A 17 -2.83 6.59 15.71
CA ILE A 17 -3.33 7.12 14.42
C ILE A 17 -4.74 6.55 14.16
N PRO A 18 -5.75 7.40 13.99
CA PRO A 18 -7.12 6.95 13.79
C PRO A 18 -7.28 6.24 12.45
N GLY A 19 -8.10 5.21 12.45
CA GLY A 19 -8.45 4.44 11.27
C GLY A 19 -8.03 2.98 11.34
N LYS A 20 -8.59 2.19 10.43
CA LYS A 20 -8.39 0.76 10.36
C LYS A 20 -8.15 0.33 8.92
N VAL A 21 -7.50 -0.81 8.77
CA VAL A 21 -7.23 -1.48 7.50
C VAL A 21 -7.58 -2.95 7.60
N ARG A 22 -7.90 -3.58 6.46
CA ARG A 22 -8.18 -5.01 6.39
C ARG A 22 -6.91 -5.83 6.55
N GLY A 23 -7.01 -6.99 7.22
CA GLY A 23 -5.90 -7.93 7.42
C GLY A 23 -5.18 -8.38 6.16
N THR A 24 -5.87 -8.36 5.01
CA THR A 24 -5.29 -8.74 3.71
C THR A 24 -4.01 -7.95 3.37
N VAL A 25 -3.85 -6.71 3.85
CA VAL A 25 -2.63 -5.92 3.57
C VAL A 25 -1.39 -6.52 4.22
N PHE A 26 -1.52 -7.15 5.38
CA PHE A 26 -0.42 -7.82 6.06
C PHE A 26 -0.10 -9.16 5.43
N GLN A 27 -1.15 -9.88 4.97
CA GLN A 27 -0.96 -11.14 4.24
C GLN A 27 -0.19 -10.90 2.94
N THR A 28 -0.56 -9.88 2.16
CA THR A 28 0.16 -9.57 0.91
C THR A 28 1.60 -9.15 1.15
N ASP A 29 1.89 -8.51 2.28
CA ASP A 29 3.26 -8.18 2.66
C ASP A 29 4.06 -9.44 3.01
N ALA A 30 3.50 -10.33 3.84
CA ALA A 30 4.13 -11.60 4.19
C ALA A 30 4.41 -12.45 2.94
N GLU A 31 3.44 -12.56 2.03
CA GLU A 31 3.60 -13.28 0.77
C GLU A 31 4.69 -12.67 -0.13
N TYR A 32 4.77 -11.34 -0.21
CA TYR A 32 5.87 -10.69 -0.93
C TYR A 32 7.23 -11.05 -0.33
N ILE A 33 7.35 -10.98 1.00
CA ILE A 33 8.60 -11.29 1.70
C ILE A 33 8.96 -12.77 1.50
N ARG A 34 8.01 -13.70 1.67
CA ARG A 34 8.24 -15.13 1.40
C ARG A 34 8.74 -15.35 -0.02
N ALA A 35 8.09 -14.75 -1.00
CA ALA A 35 8.44 -14.92 -2.41
C ALA A 35 9.83 -14.35 -2.76
N LYS A 36 10.28 -13.28 -2.09
CA LYS A 36 11.54 -12.58 -2.41
C LYS A 36 12.72 -12.93 -1.50
N LYS A 37 12.45 -13.29 -0.25
CA LYS A 37 13.44 -13.46 0.83
C LYS A 37 13.28 -14.79 1.58
N GLY A 38 12.30 -15.62 1.22
CA GLY A 38 12.03 -16.90 1.86
C GLY A 38 11.42 -16.77 3.26
N GLU A 39 11.16 -17.91 3.89
CA GLU A 39 10.65 -17.99 5.26
C GLU A 39 11.62 -17.36 6.28
N GLU A 40 12.93 -17.46 6.04
CA GLU A 40 13.95 -16.82 6.87
C GLU A 40 13.79 -15.28 6.85
N GLY A 41 13.51 -14.69 5.69
CA GLY A 41 13.23 -13.28 5.57
C GLY A 41 12.01 -12.85 6.40
N LEU A 42 10.92 -13.62 6.33
CA LEU A 42 9.73 -13.34 7.13
C LEU A 42 10.00 -13.51 8.64
N ALA A 43 10.78 -14.51 9.03
CA ALA A 43 11.18 -14.72 10.43
C ALA A 43 11.96 -13.52 10.98
N ARG A 44 12.89 -12.95 10.21
CA ARG A 44 13.63 -11.74 10.59
C ARG A 44 12.71 -10.54 10.82
N VAL A 45 11.67 -10.38 9.99
CA VAL A 45 10.66 -9.32 10.19
C VAL A 45 9.85 -9.53 11.46
N LYS A 46 9.42 -10.77 11.75
CA LYS A 46 8.73 -11.09 13.00
C LYS A 46 9.60 -10.84 14.22
N GLU A 47 10.88 -11.18 14.15
CA GLU A 47 11.84 -10.91 15.23
C GLU A 47 11.96 -9.41 15.49
N GLU A 48 12.06 -8.60 14.44
CA GLU A 48 12.09 -7.14 14.55
C GLU A 48 10.81 -6.58 15.17
N LEU A 49 9.64 -7.08 14.76
CA LEU A 49 8.35 -6.71 15.34
C LEU A 49 8.23 -7.13 16.81
N LYS A 50 8.80 -8.28 17.19
CA LYS A 50 8.83 -8.76 18.57
C LYS A 50 9.71 -7.88 19.47
N LYS A 51 10.87 -7.42 18.98
CA LYS A 51 11.78 -6.51 19.73
C LYS A 51 11.07 -5.23 20.17
N ILE A 52 10.09 -4.79 19.39
CA ILE A 52 9.35 -3.56 19.60
C ILE A 52 7.93 -3.79 20.16
N ASP A 53 7.64 -5.00 20.65
CA ASP A 53 6.37 -5.40 21.27
C ASP A 53 5.14 -5.17 20.36
N CYS A 54 5.32 -5.39 19.05
CA CYS A 54 4.26 -5.22 18.07
C CYS A 54 3.43 -6.51 17.93
N PRO A 55 2.09 -6.44 18.05
CA PRO A 55 1.23 -7.62 18.14
C PRO A 55 0.88 -8.24 16.77
N ILE A 56 1.70 -8.05 15.74
CA ILE A 56 1.43 -8.63 14.41
C ILE A 56 1.78 -10.10 14.42
N ASP A 57 0.76 -10.92 14.17
CA ASP A 57 0.89 -12.34 13.86
C ASP A 57 0.51 -12.55 12.39
N TYR A 58 1.51 -12.70 11.52
CA TYR A 58 1.28 -12.88 10.09
C TYR A 58 0.62 -14.23 9.74
N GLU A 59 0.73 -15.23 10.61
CA GLU A 59 0.16 -16.57 10.40
C GLU A 59 -1.34 -16.56 10.65
N ASN A 60 -1.75 -15.86 11.70
CA ASN A 60 -3.13 -15.92 12.20
C ASN A 60 -3.96 -14.68 11.84
N ILE A 61 -3.39 -13.71 11.11
CA ILE A 61 -4.12 -12.52 10.72
C ILE A 61 -5.27 -12.85 9.77
N LYS A 62 -6.50 -12.55 10.20
CA LYS A 62 -7.70 -12.75 9.39
C LYS A 62 -7.75 -11.72 8.26
N ALA A 63 -7.78 -12.16 7.00
CA ALA A 63 -7.81 -11.31 5.81
C ALA A 63 -8.89 -10.20 5.86
N THR A 64 -10.07 -10.55 6.35
CA THR A 64 -11.23 -9.65 6.47
C THR A 64 -11.31 -8.95 7.83
N GLY A 65 -10.44 -9.24 8.78
CA GLY A 65 -10.40 -8.53 10.07
C GLY A 65 -10.04 -7.06 9.90
N TRP A 66 -10.54 -6.19 10.78
CA TRP A 66 -10.14 -4.79 10.85
C TRP A 66 -9.05 -4.60 11.91
N TYR A 67 -7.93 -4.02 11.51
CA TYR A 67 -6.77 -3.76 12.38
C TYR A 67 -6.42 -2.27 12.37
N PRO A 68 -5.83 -1.73 13.45
CA PRO A 68 -5.40 -0.33 13.49
C PRO A 68 -4.50 0.03 12.31
N ILE A 69 -4.70 1.19 11.70
CA ILE A 69 -3.86 1.63 10.59
C ILE A 69 -2.41 1.90 11.01
N GLY A 70 -2.20 2.26 12.28
CA GLY A 70 -0.87 2.33 12.88
C GLY A 70 -0.11 1.00 12.79
N LEU A 71 -0.81 -0.13 12.96
CA LEU A 71 -0.21 -1.46 12.86
C LEU A 71 0.36 -1.71 11.45
N ARG A 72 -0.35 -1.24 10.42
CA ARG A 72 0.13 -1.28 9.03
C ARG A 72 1.40 -0.46 8.84
N LEU A 73 1.46 0.73 9.44
CA LEU A 73 2.65 1.56 9.38
C LEU A 73 3.84 0.89 10.06
N VAL A 74 3.67 0.37 11.27
CA VAL A 74 4.74 -0.35 12.00
C VAL A 74 5.26 -1.54 11.18
N SER A 75 4.35 -2.33 10.60
CA SER A 75 4.67 -3.45 9.72
C SER A 75 5.60 -3.05 8.58
N LEU A 76 5.23 -2.02 7.82
CA LEU A 76 6.02 -1.55 6.68
C LEU A 76 7.38 -0.99 7.11
N LEU A 77 7.43 -0.24 8.21
CA LEU A 77 8.70 0.31 8.71
C LEU A 77 9.64 -0.79 9.22
N ALA A 78 9.11 -1.84 9.85
CA ALA A 78 9.91 -3.00 10.28
C ALA A 78 10.49 -3.74 9.07
N ILE A 79 9.68 -3.99 8.03
CA ILE A 79 10.14 -4.57 6.76
C ILE A 79 11.23 -3.69 6.15
N GLN A 80 11.00 -2.38 6.14
CA GLN A 80 11.95 -1.42 5.60
C GLN A 80 13.30 -1.50 6.32
N LYS A 81 13.29 -1.55 7.64
CA LYS A 81 14.48 -1.66 8.49
C LYS A 81 15.22 -2.98 8.28
N VAL A 82 14.51 -4.11 8.26
CA VAL A 82 15.13 -5.45 8.18
C VAL A 82 15.87 -5.68 6.88
N PHE A 83 15.38 -5.11 5.78
CA PHE A 83 15.94 -5.32 4.45
C PHE A 83 16.62 -4.09 3.85
N ASP A 84 16.75 -3.01 4.61
CA ASP A 84 17.27 -1.71 4.16
C ASP A 84 16.57 -1.22 2.88
N PHE A 85 15.24 -1.37 2.83
CA PHE A 85 14.47 -1.02 1.64
C PHE A 85 14.39 0.49 1.46
N GLY A 86 14.74 0.94 0.25
CA GLY A 86 14.49 2.30 -0.21
C GLY A 86 13.05 2.49 -0.67
N ALA A 87 12.73 3.71 -1.09
CA ALA A 87 11.41 4.04 -1.63
C ALA A 87 11.03 3.17 -2.84
N LYS A 88 12.00 2.83 -3.70
CA LYS A 88 11.76 1.98 -4.88
C LYS A 88 11.41 0.53 -4.50
N ASP A 89 12.06 -0.03 -3.49
CA ASP A 89 11.73 -1.39 -3.01
C ASP A 89 10.33 -1.44 -2.39
N ILE A 90 9.94 -0.37 -1.67
CA ILE A 90 8.59 -0.22 -1.11
C ILE A 90 7.55 -0.04 -2.23
N GLU A 91 7.87 0.70 -3.29
CA GLU A 91 7.02 0.79 -4.48
C GLU A 91 6.87 -0.57 -5.17
N GLU A 92 7.96 -1.33 -5.36
CA GLU A 92 7.91 -2.68 -5.93
C GLU A 92 7.03 -3.60 -5.08
N MET A 93 7.17 -3.53 -3.75
CA MET A 93 6.35 -4.29 -2.82
C MET A 93 4.86 -3.93 -2.96
N GLY A 94 4.54 -2.63 -3.04
CA GLY A 94 3.19 -2.15 -3.31
C GLY A 94 2.64 -2.65 -4.65
N ASN A 95 3.49 -2.68 -5.68
CA ASN A 95 3.15 -3.22 -7.00
C ASN A 95 2.94 -4.74 -7.00
N ALA A 96 3.60 -5.47 -6.12
CA ALA A 96 3.44 -6.91 -6.01
C ALA A 96 2.18 -7.29 -5.21
N ALA A 97 1.76 -6.48 -4.23
CA ALA A 97 0.69 -6.83 -3.30
C ALA A 97 -0.64 -7.28 -3.96
N PRO A 98 -1.17 -6.59 -5.00
CA PRO A 98 -2.36 -7.08 -5.70
C PRO A 98 -2.21 -8.48 -6.35
N LYS A 99 -0.99 -8.91 -6.69
CA LYS A 99 -0.73 -10.27 -7.22
C LYS A 99 -0.87 -11.35 -6.16
N TYR A 100 -0.74 -11.03 -4.88
CA TYR A 100 -0.91 -11.99 -3.80
C TYR A 100 -2.31 -11.94 -3.19
N SER A 101 -3.06 -10.85 -3.42
CA SER A 101 -4.42 -10.72 -2.90
C SER A 101 -5.43 -11.55 -3.70
N PHE A 102 -5.98 -12.59 -3.08
CA PHE A 102 -7.11 -13.35 -3.62
C PHE A 102 -8.36 -12.47 -3.85
N ILE A 103 -8.60 -11.50 -2.95
CA ILE A 103 -9.73 -10.58 -3.04
C ILE A 103 -9.59 -9.69 -4.28
N VAL A 104 -8.40 -9.11 -4.51
CA VAL A 104 -8.15 -8.28 -5.70
C VAL A 104 -8.29 -9.10 -6.98
N LYS A 105 -7.65 -10.28 -7.04
CA LYS A 105 -7.75 -11.18 -8.19
C LYS A 105 -9.20 -11.55 -8.53
N SER A 106 -10.00 -11.83 -7.51
CA SER A 106 -11.42 -12.17 -7.71
C SER A 106 -12.22 -10.97 -8.19
N LEU A 107 -11.98 -9.77 -7.64
CA LEU A 107 -12.71 -8.56 -8.01
C LEU A 107 -12.39 -8.05 -9.42
N LEU A 108 -11.13 -8.17 -9.86
CA LEU A 108 -10.74 -7.76 -11.20
C LEU A 108 -11.46 -8.54 -12.31
N LYS A 109 -11.88 -9.79 -12.05
CA LYS A 109 -12.71 -10.55 -12.99
C LYS A 109 -14.08 -9.89 -13.24
N TYR A 110 -14.60 -9.09 -12.31
CA TYR A 110 -15.87 -8.38 -12.44
C TYR A 110 -15.72 -6.96 -13.02
N PHE A 111 -14.50 -6.41 -12.99
CA PHE A 111 -14.16 -5.10 -13.54
C PHE A 111 -13.41 -5.26 -14.86
N LEU A 112 -14.15 -5.72 -15.88
CA LEU A 112 -13.63 -6.07 -17.21
C LEU A 112 -13.08 -4.88 -18.02
N SER A 113 -13.19 -3.64 -17.54
CA SER A 113 -12.70 -2.44 -18.23
C SER A 113 -12.13 -1.41 -17.27
N PHE A 114 -11.11 -0.67 -17.73
CA PHE A 114 -10.51 0.40 -16.95
C PHE A 114 -11.53 1.45 -16.46
N PRO A 115 -12.46 1.98 -17.28
CA PRO A 115 -13.43 2.96 -16.80
C PRO A 115 -14.28 2.45 -15.62
N LYS A 116 -14.67 1.16 -15.65
CA LYS A 116 -15.44 0.56 -14.55
C LYS A 116 -14.58 0.40 -13.30
N THR A 117 -13.35 -0.10 -13.44
CA THR A 117 -12.38 -0.22 -12.34
C THR A 117 -12.11 1.14 -11.69
N TYR A 118 -11.90 2.17 -12.51
CA TYR A 118 -11.57 3.52 -12.07
C TYR A 118 -12.76 4.17 -11.32
N LYS A 119 -13.99 4.00 -11.82
CA LYS A 119 -15.21 4.44 -11.15
C LYS A 119 -15.44 3.76 -9.79
N GLU A 120 -15.07 2.48 -9.67
CA GLU A 120 -15.28 1.69 -8.44
C GLU A 120 -14.14 1.79 -7.43
N ALA A 121 -13.00 2.39 -7.79
CA ALA A 121 -11.84 2.54 -6.90
C ALA A 121 -12.19 3.19 -5.54
N PRO A 122 -13.02 4.25 -5.45
CA PRO A 122 -13.44 4.83 -4.16
C PRO A 122 -14.19 3.83 -3.27
N ASN A 123 -15.09 3.04 -3.86
CA ASN A 123 -15.86 2.03 -3.13
C ASN A 123 -14.95 0.89 -2.66
N TYR A 124 -14.01 0.48 -3.50
CA TYR A 124 -13.02 -0.53 -3.15
C TYR A 124 -12.11 -0.07 -2.01
N TRP A 125 -11.67 1.19 -2.02
CA TRP A 125 -10.89 1.79 -0.94
C TRP A 125 -11.60 1.67 0.42
N ARG A 126 -12.87 2.09 0.50
CA ARG A 126 -13.67 2.03 1.75
C ARG A 126 -13.89 0.61 2.28
N LYS A 127 -13.81 -0.41 1.43
CA LYS A 127 -13.86 -1.82 1.86
C LYS A 127 -12.57 -2.26 2.57
N HIS A 128 -11.45 -1.59 2.30
CA HIS A 128 -10.11 -1.95 2.78
C HIS A 128 -9.54 -1.00 3.82
N TYR A 129 -9.95 0.27 3.80
CA TYR A 129 -9.50 1.32 4.70
C TYR A 129 -10.70 2.10 5.24
N THR A 130 -10.66 2.47 6.52
CA THR A 130 -11.66 3.37 7.12
C THR A 130 -11.22 4.83 7.15
N VAL A 131 -10.01 5.12 6.66
CA VAL A 131 -9.40 6.44 6.62
C VAL A 131 -8.97 6.75 5.20
N GLY A 132 -8.98 8.03 4.86
CA GLY A 132 -8.72 8.51 3.52
C GLY A 132 -9.91 8.32 2.57
N ILE A 133 -9.98 9.19 1.57
CA ILE A 133 -10.98 9.15 0.50
C ILE A 133 -10.20 9.11 -0.82
N LEU A 134 -10.28 7.97 -1.50
CA LEU A 134 -9.74 7.81 -2.85
C LEU A 134 -10.75 8.30 -3.87
N GLU A 135 -10.30 9.10 -4.82
CA GLU A 135 -11.10 9.65 -5.92
C GLU A 135 -10.36 9.52 -7.24
N GLY A 136 -11.11 9.25 -8.31
CA GLY A 136 -10.60 9.39 -9.67
C GLY A 136 -10.67 10.85 -10.10
N ALA A 137 -9.52 11.48 -10.34
CA ALA A 137 -9.44 12.87 -10.77
C ALA A 137 -9.66 13.04 -12.28
N ASN A 138 -8.90 12.31 -13.11
CA ASN A 138 -9.01 12.33 -14.56
C ASN A 138 -8.26 11.14 -15.19
N TYR A 139 -8.60 10.77 -16.42
CA TYR A 139 -7.82 9.84 -17.23
C TYR A 139 -7.95 10.14 -18.72
N ASN A 140 -6.95 9.75 -19.50
CA ASN A 140 -7.00 9.76 -20.96
C ASN A 140 -6.34 8.49 -21.49
N LEU A 141 -7.13 7.61 -22.10
CA LEU A 141 -6.62 6.33 -22.62
C LEU A 141 -5.77 6.49 -23.88
N LYS A 142 -6.01 7.55 -24.67
CA LYS A 142 -5.24 7.86 -25.88
C LYS A 142 -3.86 8.42 -25.51
N GLU A 143 -3.82 9.32 -24.54
CA GLU A 143 -2.58 9.90 -24.00
C GLU A 143 -1.94 9.04 -22.89
N LYS A 144 -2.53 7.88 -22.61
CA LYS A 144 -2.02 6.84 -21.70
C LYS A 144 -1.68 7.35 -20.30
N TYR A 145 -2.64 8.01 -19.65
CA TYR A 145 -2.52 8.36 -18.23
C TYR A 145 -3.84 8.24 -17.46
N TYR A 146 -3.72 8.09 -16.15
CA TYR A 146 -4.79 8.35 -15.20
C TYR A 146 -4.25 8.95 -13.90
N THR A 147 -5.11 9.68 -13.19
CA THR A 147 -4.75 10.41 -11.97
C THR A 147 -5.68 10.02 -10.84
N LEU A 148 -5.14 9.73 -9.66
CA LEU A 148 -5.92 9.45 -8.44
C LEU A 148 -5.61 10.51 -7.39
N HIS A 149 -6.65 10.94 -6.67
CA HIS A 149 -6.51 11.78 -5.47
C HIS A 149 -6.81 10.95 -4.24
N LEU A 150 -5.93 11.02 -3.24
CA LEU A 150 -6.16 10.43 -1.94
C LEU A 150 -6.16 11.53 -0.87
N LYS A 151 -7.37 11.91 -0.45
CA LYS A 151 -7.63 12.98 0.53
C LYS A 151 -7.67 12.40 1.95
N GLY A 152 -7.23 13.16 2.94
CA GLY A 152 -7.38 12.79 4.36
C GLY A 152 -6.60 11.54 4.77
N PHE A 153 -5.51 11.20 4.07
CA PHE A 153 -4.66 10.03 4.35
C PHE A 153 -3.22 10.46 4.67
N LYS A 154 -3.03 11.27 5.70
CA LYS A 154 -1.71 11.77 6.12
C LYS A 154 -1.12 10.86 7.21
N ILE A 155 -0.68 9.66 6.83
CA ILE A 155 -0.20 8.63 7.77
C ILE A 155 1.32 8.61 7.86
N HIS A 156 2.01 8.23 6.77
CA HIS A 156 3.47 8.30 6.67
C HIS A 156 3.92 8.27 5.20
N PRO A 157 5.02 8.93 4.81
CA PRO A 157 5.52 8.93 3.43
C PRO A 157 5.82 7.54 2.84
N VAL A 158 6.15 6.54 3.67
CA VAL A 158 6.38 5.15 3.22
C VAL A 158 5.15 4.58 2.48
N LEU A 159 3.94 4.98 2.90
CA LEU A 159 2.71 4.56 2.25
C LEU A 159 2.51 5.25 0.89
N CYS A 160 3.11 6.42 0.64
CA CYS A 160 3.04 7.07 -0.67
C CYS A 160 3.73 6.21 -1.74
N ALA A 161 4.95 5.75 -1.46
CA ALA A 161 5.69 4.87 -2.36
C ALA A 161 4.93 3.55 -2.57
N TYR A 162 4.47 2.93 -1.49
CA TYR A 162 3.72 1.68 -1.55
C TYR A 162 2.44 1.83 -2.39
N LEU A 163 1.65 2.87 -2.14
CA LEU A 163 0.40 3.11 -2.87
C LEU A 163 0.66 3.46 -4.34
N GLY A 164 1.73 4.19 -4.65
CA GLY A 164 2.14 4.44 -6.04
C GLY A 164 2.32 3.12 -6.80
N GLY A 165 3.10 2.20 -6.25
CA GLY A 165 3.30 0.87 -6.84
C GLY A 165 2.01 0.06 -6.93
N TYR A 166 1.17 0.12 -5.90
CA TYR A 166 -0.14 -0.52 -5.89
C TYR A 166 -1.00 -0.02 -7.05
N PHE A 167 -1.07 1.29 -7.28
CA PHE A 167 -1.84 1.86 -8.38
C PHE A 167 -1.29 1.45 -9.73
N ILE A 168 0.04 1.45 -9.94
CA ILE A 168 0.68 0.88 -11.15
C ILE A 168 0.13 -0.52 -11.44
N ARG A 169 0.09 -1.39 -10.42
CA ARG A 169 -0.36 -2.77 -10.60
C ARG A 169 -1.84 -2.88 -10.97
N ILE A 170 -2.70 -2.05 -10.37
CA ILE A 170 -4.11 -1.99 -10.78
C ILE A 170 -4.23 -1.60 -12.26
N GLY A 171 -3.47 -0.59 -12.69
CA GLY A 171 -3.39 -0.22 -14.11
C GLY A 171 -2.97 -1.38 -15.00
N GLN A 172 -1.88 -2.07 -14.64
CA GLN A 172 -1.35 -3.24 -15.38
C GLN A 172 -2.35 -4.40 -15.52
N PHE A 173 -3.33 -4.52 -14.63
CA PHE A 173 -4.33 -5.58 -14.72
C PHE A 173 -5.47 -5.27 -15.69
N VAL A 174 -5.79 -3.99 -15.92
CA VAL A 174 -7.00 -3.59 -16.65
C VAL A 174 -6.72 -2.74 -17.89
N LEU A 175 -5.47 -2.35 -18.09
CA LEU A 175 -4.99 -1.63 -19.26
C LEU A 175 -3.98 -2.48 -20.02
N LYS A 176 -4.04 -2.42 -21.35
CA LYS A 176 -2.97 -2.93 -22.21
C LYS A 176 -1.85 -1.91 -22.26
N GLY A 177 -0.61 -2.36 -22.07
CA GLY A 177 0.57 -1.51 -22.18
C GLY A 177 1.81 -2.10 -21.51
N SER A 178 2.90 -1.37 -21.60
CA SER A 178 4.17 -1.63 -20.92
C SER A 178 4.66 -0.37 -20.21
N ASP A 179 5.81 -0.46 -19.53
CA ASP A 179 6.50 0.68 -18.92
C ASP A 179 5.62 1.58 -18.04
N PHE A 180 4.75 0.97 -17.24
CA PHE A 180 3.92 1.73 -16.31
C PHE A 180 4.78 2.42 -15.25
N GLN A 181 4.52 3.71 -15.03
CA GLN A 181 5.22 4.53 -14.06
C GLN A 181 4.22 5.37 -13.27
N VAL A 182 4.56 5.70 -12.03
CA VAL A 182 3.78 6.59 -11.18
C VAL A 182 4.64 7.77 -10.74
N LYS A 183 4.02 8.95 -10.65
CA LYS A 183 4.59 10.11 -10.00
C LYS A 183 3.60 10.68 -8.98
N GLU A 184 4.07 10.88 -7.76
CA GLU A 184 3.31 11.65 -6.76
C GLU A 184 3.54 13.15 -7.00
N THR A 185 2.59 13.81 -7.69
CA THR A 185 2.71 15.23 -8.05
C THR A 185 2.32 16.17 -6.92
N LYS A 186 1.43 15.74 -6.02
CA LYS A 186 1.04 16.45 -4.78
C LYS A 186 1.11 15.51 -3.59
N CYS A 187 1.49 16.01 -2.42
CA CYS A 187 1.65 15.21 -1.21
C CYS A 187 1.26 15.97 0.04
N MET A 188 0.44 15.36 0.90
CA MET A 188 0.02 16.00 2.16
C MET A 188 1.19 16.24 3.15
N PHE A 189 2.36 15.62 2.92
CA PHE A 189 3.60 15.89 3.67
C PHE A 189 4.42 17.07 3.11
N ARG A 190 4.02 17.60 1.94
CA ARG A 190 4.53 18.84 1.34
C ARG A 190 3.47 19.96 1.43
N ASP A 191 2.57 19.84 2.39
CA ASP A 191 1.45 20.76 2.65
C ASP A 191 0.42 20.90 1.52
N ASP A 192 0.39 19.96 0.56
CA ASP A 192 -0.69 19.86 -0.40
C ASP A 192 -1.99 19.34 0.27
N PRO A 193 -3.18 19.68 -0.27
CA PRO A 193 -4.46 19.25 0.31
C PRO A 193 -4.74 17.74 0.19
N TYR A 194 -4.02 17.03 -0.68
CA TYR A 194 -4.18 15.59 -0.92
C TYR A 194 -2.92 14.99 -1.55
N HIS A 195 -2.84 13.66 -1.55
CA HIS A 195 -1.87 12.94 -2.38
C HIS A 195 -2.41 12.80 -3.81
N GLU A 196 -1.62 13.19 -4.80
CA GLU A 196 -1.97 13.04 -6.22
C GLU A 196 -1.01 12.06 -6.89
N PHE A 197 -1.54 10.96 -7.40
CA PHE A 197 -0.78 9.94 -8.10
C PHE A 197 -1.14 9.99 -9.58
N VAL A 198 -0.17 10.34 -10.42
CA VAL A 198 -0.30 10.32 -11.89
C VAL A 198 0.39 9.06 -12.40
N VAL A 199 -0.39 8.14 -12.97
CA VAL A 199 0.12 6.91 -13.57
C VAL A 199 0.12 7.05 -15.08
N ARG A 200 1.24 6.71 -15.72
CA ARG A 200 1.44 6.74 -17.18
C ARG A 200 1.94 5.39 -17.68
N TRP A 201 1.69 5.05 -18.94
CA TRP A 201 2.16 3.81 -19.57
C TRP A 201 2.45 3.98 -21.07
N LYS A 202 3.11 3.00 -21.67
CA LYS A 202 3.36 2.89 -23.12
C LYS A 202 2.53 1.80 -23.77
#